data_AF-A0A1Y1ZE30-F1
#
_entry.id   AF-A0A1Y1ZE30-F1
#
_cell.length_a   1.000
_cell.length_b   1.000
_cell.length_c   1.000
_cell.angle_alpha   90.00
_cell.angle_beta   90.00
_cell.angle_gamma   90.00
#
_symmetry.space_group_name_H-M   'P 1'
#
loop_
_entity.id
_entity.type
_entity.pdbx_description
1 polymer ?
#
loop_
_entity_poly.entity_id
_entity_poly.type
_entity_poly.pdbx_seq_one_letter_code
_entity_poly.pdbx_strand_id
1 'polypeptide(L)'
;MADPLSITVSVITLIQVSIQVAVLLKQFRDEVSVVDTTLSGLLKDVEGFQHVLESMKETFDQKDLKAHLQVTGHVGSHWKNLARSLKDGTETLEQLHSLLDGVNKTTSWLDGPRKQLRFKSAIDQIATFRDQIQSYRGALQLSLSTVIL
;
A
#
# COMPACT_ATOMS: atom_id res chain seq x y z
N MET A 1 18.26 9.80 4.50
CA MET A 1 19.32 9.17 3.66
C MET A 1 18.75 7.83 3.20
N ALA A 2 18.92 7.45 1.93
CA ALA A 2 18.41 6.18 1.41
C ALA A 2 19.47 5.10 1.63
N ASP A 3 19.61 4.67 2.87
CA ASP A 3 20.46 3.54 3.25
C ASP A 3 19.62 2.25 3.39
N PRO A 4 20.23 1.06 3.32
CA PRO A 4 19.48 -0.19 3.26
C PRO A 4 18.57 -0.42 4.47
N LEU A 5 18.98 0.02 5.66
CA LEU A 5 18.18 -0.14 6.88
C LEU A 5 16.96 0.78 6.86
N SER A 6 17.15 2.04 6.44
CA SER A 6 16.07 3.02 6.24
C SER A 6 15.04 2.52 5.21
N ILE A 7 15.48 1.82 4.16
CA ILE A 7 14.61 1.22 3.15
C ILE A 7 13.83 0.03 3.72
N THR A 8 14.47 -0.88 4.47
CA THR A 8 13.78 -1.97 5.16
C THR A 8 12.72 -1.46 6.13
N VAL A 9 13.04 -0.41 6.91
CA VAL A 9 12.06 0.24 7.79
C VAL A 9 10.88 0.79 6.98
N SER A 10 11.14 1.46 5.86
CA SER A 10 10.09 2.00 4.99
C SER A 10 9.18 0.89 4.43
N VAL A 11 9.73 -0.26 4.03
CA VAL A 11 8.96 -1.44 3.62
C VAL A 11 8.08 -1.95 4.76
N ILE A 12 8.62 -2.08 5.97
CA ILE A 12 7.88 -2.57 7.14
C ILE A 12 6.71 -1.63 7.48
N THR A 13 6.96 -0.31 7.52
CA THR A 13 5.90 0.69 7.74
C THR A 13 4.81 0.56 6.70
N LEU A 14 5.18 0.41 5.43
CA LEU A 14 4.21 0.30 4.35
C LEU A 14 3.39 -0.99 4.42
N ILE A 15 3.98 -2.11 4.84
CA ILE A 15 3.24 -3.36 5.15
C ILE A 15 2.21 -3.10 6.24
N GLN A 16 2.60 -2.44 7.34
CA GLN A 16 1.69 -2.16 8.46
C GLN A 16 0.50 -1.30 8.04
N VAL A 17 0.73 -0.25 7.26
CA VAL A 17 -0.37 0.60 6.76
C VAL A 17 -1.25 -0.17 5.77
N SER A 18 -0.68 -0.98 4.89
CA SER A 18 -1.43 -1.84 3.95
C SER A 18 -2.38 -2.79 4.70
N ILE A 19 -1.91 -3.40 5.79
CA ILE A 19 -2.73 -4.27 6.64
C ILE A 19 -3.89 -3.48 7.27
N GLN A 20 -3.64 -2.28 7.80
CA GLN A 20 -4.69 -1.46 8.40
C GLN A 20 -5.78 -1.10 7.38
N VAL A 21 -5.39 -0.70 6.16
CA VAL A 21 -6.32 -0.44 5.06
C VAL A 21 -7.11 -1.69 4.70
N ALA A 22 -6.46 -2.85 4.57
CA ALA A 22 -7.13 -4.12 4.26
C ALA A 22 -8.17 -4.51 5.34
N VAL A 23 -7.85 -4.30 6.62
CA VAL A 23 -8.77 -4.54 7.74
C VAL A 23 -9.99 -3.62 7.64
N LEU A 24 -9.79 -2.31 7.42
CA LEU A 24 -10.92 -1.37 7.26
C LEU A 24 -11.81 -1.73 6.07
N LEU A 25 -11.22 -2.14 4.94
CA LEU A 25 -11.98 -2.57 3.77
C LEU A 25 -12.82 -3.82 4.03
N LYS A 26 -12.27 -4.79 4.78
CA LYS A 26 -13.00 -6.01 5.20
C LYS A 26 -14.17 -5.64 6.10
N GLN A 27 -13.94 -4.82 7.14
CA GLN A 27 -15.00 -4.34 8.02
C GLN A 27 -16.10 -3.60 7.26
N PHE A 28 -15.73 -2.67 6.37
CA PHE A 28 -16.69 -1.92 5.60
C PHE A 28 -17.51 -2.81 4.64
N ARG A 29 -16.87 -3.82 4.03
CA ARG A 29 -17.56 -4.81 3.18
C ARG A 29 -18.58 -5.62 3.98
N ASP A 30 -18.21 -6.07 5.18
CA ASP A 30 -19.10 -6.88 6.03
C ASP A 30 -20.33 -6.08 6.50
N GLU A 31 -20.18 -4.77 6.67
CA GLU A 31 -21.25 -3.88 7.11
C GLU A 31 -22.19 -3.39 6.00
N VAL A 32 -21.73 -3.37 4.74
CA VAL A 32 -22.48 -2.80 3.61
C VAL A 32 -22.69 -3.87 2.53
N SER A 33 -23.86 -4.54 2.55
CA SER A 33 -24.17 -5.68 1.67
C SER A 33 -24.25 -5.37 0.15
N VAL A 34 -24.04 -4.12 -0.28
CA VAL A 34 -24.33 -3.63 -1.64
C VAL A 34 -23.11 -3.00 -2.35
N VAL A 35 -21.88 -3.21 -1.89
CA VAL A 35 -20.68 -2.67 -2.56
C VAL A 35 -19.67 -3.78 -2.85
N ASP A 36 -20.05 -4.77 -3.64
CA ASP A 36 -19.25 -6.00 -3.69
C ASP A 36 -18.03 -5.89 -4.61
N THR A 37 -18.14 -5.29 -5.81
CA THR A 37 -17.05 -5.36 -6.81
C THR A 37 -15.92 -4.35 -6.60
N THR A 38 -16.25 -3.08 -6.30
CA THR A 38 -15.23 -2.03 -6.15
C THR A 38 -14.39 -2.22 -4.90
N LEU A 39 -15.03 -2.50 -3.75
CA LEU A 39 -14.34 -2.81 -2.50
C LEU A 39 -13.50 -4.08 -2.62
N SER A 40 -14.04 -5.14 -3.21
CA SER A 40 -13.29 -6.38 -3.43
C SER A 40 -12.11 -6.17 -4.39
N GLY A 41 -12.28 -5.33 -5.40
CA GLY A 41 -11.20 -4.94 -6.32
C GLY A 41 -10.08 -4.20 -5.58
N LEU A 42 -10.42 -3.18 -4.82
CA LEU A 42 -9.47 -2.42 -4.02
C LEU A 42 -8.77 -3.27 -2.97
N LEU A 43 -9.50 -4.13 -2.26
CA LEU A 43 -8.93 -5.04 -1.27
C LEU A 43 -7.89 -5.95 -1.92
N LYS A 44 -8.20 -6.54 -3.09
CA LYS A 44 -7.25 -7.36 -3.84
C LYS A 44 -6.01 -6.57 -4.28
N ASP A 45 -6.16 -5.30 -4.64
CA ASP A 45 -5.03 -4.46 -5.01
C ASP A 45 -4.13 -4.15 -3.80
N VAL A 46 -4.72 -3.87 -2.63
CA VAL A 46 -3.98 -3.66 -1.37
C VAL A 46 -3.29 -4.94 -0.91
N GLU A 47 -3.96 -6.10 -0.94
CA GLU A 47 -3.36 -7.40 -0.61
C GLU A 47 -2.24 -7.76 -1.60
N GLY A 48 -2.44 -7.50 -2.90
CA GLY A 48 -1.41 -7.69 -3.91
C GLY A 48 -0.20 -6.77 -3.72
N PHE A 49 -0.41 -5.56 -3.23
CA PHE A 49 0.67 -4.63 -2.87
C PHE A 49 1.41 -5.12 -1.61
N GLN A 50 0.68 -5.56 -0.58
CA GLN A 50 1.26 -6.17 0.62
C GLN A 50 2.20 -7.32 0.27
N HIS A 51 1.79 -8.24 -0.61
CA HIS A 51 2.65 -9.35 -1.01
C HIS A 51 3.96 -8.93 -1.67
N VAL A 52 3.93 -7.88 -2.50
CA VAL A 52 5.16 -7.34 -3.10
C VAL A 52 6.10 -6.80 -2.02
N LEU A 53 5.56 -6.11 -1.01
CA LEU A 53 6.34 -5.57 0.10
C LEU A 53 6.91 -6.67 0.99
N GLU A 54 6.16 -7.73 1.23
CA GLU A 54 6.63 -8.92 1.96
C GLU A 54 7.80 -9.57 1.21
N SER A 55 7.67 -9.80 -0.10
CA SER A 55 8.76 -10.33 -0.92
C SER A 55 9.99 -9.41 -0.94
N MET A 56 9.78 -8.08 -0.95
CA MET A 56 10.88 -7.12 -0.83
C MET A 56 11.60 -7.24 0.52
N LYS A 57 10.84 -7.33 1.62
CA LYS A 57 11.40 -7.50 2.96
C LYS A 57 12.24 -8.79 3.03
N GLU A 58 11.70 -9.90 2.56
CA GLU A 58 12.41 -11.19 2.51
C GLU A 58 13.71 -11.08 1.70
N THR A 59 13.66 -10.39 0.56
CA THR A 59 14.83 -10.15 -0.29
C THR A 59 15.89 -9.32 0.43
N PHE A 60 15.50 -8.26 1.14
CA PHE A 60 16.44 -7.40 1.88
C PHE A 60 17.02 -8.06 3.14
N ASP A 61 16.31 -9.03 3.70
CA ASP A 61 16.80 -9.83 4.83
C ASP A 61 17.82 -10.91 4.41
N GLN A 62 17.99 -11.18 3.10
CA GLN A 62 19.03 -12.07 2.59
C GLN A 62 20.43 -11.49 2.82
N LYS A 63 21.31 -12.29 3.45
CA LYS A 63 22.66 -11.87 3.87
C LYS A 63 23.56 -11.42 2.72
N ASP A 64 23.41 -12.04 1.55
CA ASP A 64 24.23 -11.75 0.38
C ASP A 64 23.90 -10.38 -0.22
N LEU A 65 22.61 -10.01 -0.26
CA LEU A 65 22.21 -8.70 -0.75
C LEU A 65 22.71 -7.57 0.18
N LYS A 66 22.70 -7.80 1.49
CA LYS A 66 23.24 -6.86 2.49
C LYS A 66 24.73 -6.58 2.33
N ALA A 67 25.49 -7.54 1.82
CA ALA A 67 26.91 -7.38 1.48
C ALA A 67 27.12 -6.63 0.15
N HIS A 68 26.29 -6.91 -0.86
CA HIS A 68 26.34 -6.24 -2.17
C HIS A 68 25.85 -4.78 -2.11
N LEU A 69 24.94 -4.46 -1.18
CA LEU A 69 24.43 -3.11 -0.90
C LEU A 69 25.50 -2.07 -0.58
N GLN A 70 26.65 -2.47 -0.04
CA GLN A 70 27.74 -1.55 0.31
C GLN A 70 28.68 -1.22 -0.86
N VAL A 71 28.61 -1.95 -1.98
CA VAL A 71 29.67 -1.94 -3.00
C VAL A 71 29.34 -1.09 -4.24
N THR A 72 28.07 -0.77 -4.50
CA THR A 72 27.68 -0.27 -5.83
C THR A 72 27.26 1.21 -5.85
N GLY A 73 28.20 2.10 -6.20
CA GLY A 73 27.94 3.56 -6.36
C GLY A 73 27.00 3.94 -7.52
N HIS A 74 26.71 3.04 -8.47
CA HIS A 74 25.76 3.25 -9.57
C HIS A 74 24.29 2.91 -9.21
N VAL A 75 24.06 2.24 -8.07
CA VAL A 75 22.71 1.80 -7.64
C VAL A 75 22.01 2.87 -6.78
N GLY A 76 22.71 3.97 -6.44
CA GLY A 76 22.14 5.04 -5.61
C GLY A 76 20.90 5.71 -6.20
N SER A 77 20.78 5.82 -7.53
CA SER A 77 19.59 6.35 -8.20
C SER A 77 18.39 5.40 -8.09
N HIS A 78 18.62 4.10 -8.22
CA HIS A 78 17.60 3.06 -8.06
C HIS A 78 17.11 2.98 -6.61
N TRP A 79 18.01 3.04 -5.64
CA TRP A 79 17.64 3.12 -4.22
C TRP A 79 16.85 4.37 -3.88
N LYS A 80 17.21 5.50 -4.49
CA LYS A 80 16.47 6.76 -4.30
C LYS A 80 15.07 6.70 -4.90
N ASN A 81 14.92 6.09 -6.08
CA ASN A 81 13.61 5.87 -6.70
C ASN A 81 12.76 4.91 -5.89
N LEU A 82 13.36 3.82 -5.38
CA LEU A 82 12.70 2.87 -4.49
C LEU A 82 12.21 3.54 -3.21
N ALA A 83 13.10 4.28 -2.53
CA ALA A 83 12.76 5.01 -1.31
C ALA A 83 11.62 6.02 -1.55
N ARG A 84 11.61 6.67 -2.72
CA ARG A 84 10.51 7.54 -3.12
C ARG A 84 9.21 6.76 -3.31
N SER A 85 9.21 5.66 -4.07
CA SER A 85 8.00 4.85 -4.27
C SER A 85 7.45 4.26 -2.98
N LEU A 86 8.31 3.86 -2.04
CA LEU A 86 7.89 3.40 -0.71
C LEU A 86 7.25 4.54 0.10
N LYS A 87 7.86 5.72 0.07
CA LYS A 87 7.32 6.91 0.75
C LYS A 87 5.95 7.30 0.15
N ASP A 88 5.89 7.49 -1.16
CA ASP A 88 4.67 7.89 -1.87
C ASP A 88 3.56 6.85 -1.66
N GLY A 89 3.89 5.56 -1.71
CA GLY A 89 2.95 4.47 -1.39
C GLY A 89 2.44 4.52 0.05
N THR A 90 3.29 4.91 1.02
CA THR A 90 2.90 5.09 2.42
C THR A 90 1.91 6.23 2.55
N GLU A 91 2.23 7.41 2.02
CA GLU A 91 1.37 8.59 2.07
C GLU A 91 0.02 8.32 1.40
N THR A 92 0.01 7.64 0.25
CA THR A 92 -1.22 7.24 -0.46
C THR A 92 -2.08 6.29 0.38
N LEU A 93 -1.49 5.26 1.00
CA LEU A 93 -2.26 4.32 1.82
C LEU A 93 -2.75 4.95 3.13
N GLU A 94 -2.00 5.87 3.73
CA GLU A 94 -2.46 6.64 4.90
C GLU A 94 -3.64 7.55 4.54
N GLN A 95 -3.60 8.20 3.38
CA GLN A 95 -4.72 9.00 2.88
C GLN A 95 -5.94 8.14 2.57
N LEU A 96 -5.74 6.97 1.95
CA LEU A 96 -6.81 6.00 1.72
C LEU A 96 -7.39 5.50 3.04
N HIS A 97 -6.56 5.18 4.03
CA HIS A 97 -6.99 4.80 5.37
C HIS A 97 -7.86 5.88 6.00
N SER A 98 -7.42 7.14 5.98
CA SER A 98 -8.16 8.28 6.53
C SER A 98 -9.51 8.49 5.83
N LEU A 99 -9.55 8.35 4.50
CA LEU A 99 -10.79 8.42 3.73
C LEU A 99 -11.75 7.29 4.11
N LEU A 100 -11.26 6.05 4.18
CA LEU A 100 -12.06 4.88 4.55
C LEU A 100 -12.57 4.98 5.99
N ASP A 101 -11.74 5.40 6.94
CA ASP A 101 -12.14 5.63 8.32
C ASP A 101 -13.22 6.72 8.41
N GLY A 102 -13.05 7.83 7.68
CA GLY A 102 -14.04 8.90 7.59
C GLY A 102 -15.38 8.48 6.99
N VAL A 103 -15.37 7.54 6.05
CA VAL A 103 -16.57 6.93 5.46
C VAL A 103 -17.17 5.87 6.38
N ASN A 104 -16.35 5.18 7.18
CA ASN A 104 -16.76 4.13 8.11
C ASN A 104 -17.26 4.65 9.47
N LYS A 105 -17.21 5.96 9.74
CA LYS A 105 -17.72 6.55 11.00
C LYS A 105 -19.17 6.11 11.28
N THR A 106 -19.34 5.38 12.38
CA THR A 106 -20.60 4.78 12.82
C THR A 106 -21.17 5.69 13.92
N THR A 107 -22.30 6.35 13.67
CA THR A 107 -22.92 7.27 14.65
C THR A 107 -24.35 6.89 15.02
N SER A 108 -25.00 5.93 14.34
CA SER A 108 -26.42 5.59 14.58
C SER A 108 -26.90 4.27 13.92
N TRP A 109 -28.02 3.73 14.36
CA TRP A 109 -28.65 2.50 13.84
C TRP A 109 -29.09 2.55 12.35
N LEU A 110 -29.04 3.71 11.68
CA LEU A 110 -29.31 3.91 10.23
C LEU A 110 -28.02 3.95 9.37
N ASP A 111 -26.91 3.41 9.89
CA ASP A 111 -25.58 3.66 9.31
C ASP A 111 -25.33 2.96 7.97
N GLY A 112 -25.91 1.79 7.68
CA GLY A 112 -25.64 1.06 6.43
C GLY A 112 -25.89 1.89 5.15
N PRO A 113 -27.10 2.43 4.93
CA PRO A 113 -27.41 3.25 3.75
C PRO A 113 -26.63 4.57 3.69
N ARG A 114 -26.37 5.20 4.85
CA ARG A 114 -25.59 6.45 4.93
C ARG A 114 -24.11 6.22 4.63
N LYS A 115 -23.53 5.14 5.17
CA LYS A 115 -22.17 4.67 4.85
C LYS A 115 -22.04 4.38 3.36
N GLN A 116 -23.02 3.68 2.78
CA GLN A 116 -23.04 3.42 1.34
C GLN A 116 -23.07 4.71 0.51
N LEU A 117 -23.85 5.72 0.90
CA LEU A 117 -23.91 7.00 0.19
C LEU A 117 -22.58 7.76 0.29
N ARG A 118 -21.96 7.81 1.48
CA ARG A 118 -20.64 8.43 1.69
C ARG A 118 -19.58 7.72 0.86
N PHE A 119 -19.59 6.39 0.82
CA PHE A 119 -18.69 5.60 -0.01
C PHE A 119 -18.88 5.90 -1.50
N LYS A 120 -20.14 5.93 -1.98
CA LYS A 120 -20.44 6.31 -3.37
C LYS A 120 -19.91 7.71 -3.70
N SER A 121 -20.02 8.67 -2.78
CA SER A 121 -19.48 10.02 -3.00
C SER A 121 -17.94 10.07 -3.03
N ALA A 122 -17.27 9.08 -2.44
CA ALA A 122 -15.82 8.97 -2.38
C ALA A 122 -15.24 8.06 -3.49
N ILE A 123 -16.09 7.44 -4.33
CA ILE A 123 -15.67 6.37 -5.23
C ILE A 123 -14.63 6.81 -6.26
N ASP A 124 -14.71 8.04 -6.74
CA ASP A 124 -13.75 8.60 -7.70
C ASP A 124 -12.38 8.85 -7.05
N GLN A 125 -12.36 9.29 -5.78
CA GLN A 125 -11.13 9.43 -5.01
C GLN A 125 -10.52 8.05 -4.71
N ILE A 126 -11.37 7.06 -4.39
CA ILE A 126 -10.94 5.67 -4.19
C ILE A 126 -10.35 5.09 -5.48
N ALA A 127 -10.96 5.34 -6.64
CA ALA A 127 -10.41 4.92 -7.93
C ALA A 127 -9.03 5.55 -8.18
N THR A 128 -8.86 6.83 -7.83
CA THR A 128 -7.55 7.50 -7.93
C THR A 128 -6.50 6.83 -7.04
N PHE A 129 -6.84 6.50 -5.79
CA PHE A 129 -5.93 5.77 -4.90
C PHE A 129 -5.60 4.38 -5.43
N ARG A 130 -6.57 3.70 -6.02
CA ARG A 130 -6.38 2.39 -6.64
C ARG A 130 -5.35 2.45 -7.77
N ASP A 131 -5.47 3.42 -8.67
CA ASP A 131 -4.53 3.62 -9.78
C ASP A 131 -3.12 3.93 -9.27
N GLN A 132 -3.00 4.74 -8.22
CA GLN A 132 -1.73 5.04 -7.56
C GLN A 132 -1.10 3.78 -6.94
N ILE A 133 -1.86 2.99 -6.19
CA ILE A 133 -1.38 1.73 -5.57
C ILE A 133 -0.88 0.76 -6.64
N GLN A 134 -1.62 0.60 -7.74
CA GLN A 134 -1.20 -0.26 -8.85
C GLN A 134 0.08 0.26 -9.52
N SER A 135 0.21 1.57 -9.70
CA SER A 135 1.42 2.21 -10.24
C SER A 135 2.63 1.96 -9.33
N TYR A 136 2.50 2.20 -8.02
CA TYR A 136 3.57 1.96 -7.06
C TYR A 136 3.95 0.49 -6.97
N ARG A 137 2.97 -0.41 -7.00
CA ARG A 137 3.22 -1.86 -7.07
C ARG A 137 4.11 -2.22 -8.26
N GLY A 138 3.77 -1.71 -9.45
CA GLY A 138 4.56 -1.94 -10.66
C GLY A 138 5.98 -1.37 -10.57
N ALA A 139 6.10 -0.14 -10.05
CA ALA A 139 7.40 0.50 -9.84
C ALA A 139 8.29 -0.26 -8.84
N LEU A 140 7.72 -0.76 -7.74
CA LEU A 140 8.43 -1.55 -6.73
C LEU A 140 8.85 -2.91 -7.29
N GLN A 141 7.97 -3.61 -8.02
CA GLN A 141 8.33 -4.89 -8.65
C GLN A 141 9.47 -4.74 -9.67
N LEU A 142 9.43 -3.70 -10.51
CA LEU A 142 10.50 -3.41 -11.46
C LEU A 142 11.81 -3.08 -10.74
N SER A 143 11.73 -2.24 -9.70
CA SER A 143 12.91 -1.84 -8.93
C SER A 143 13.54 -3.02 -8.20
N LEU A 144 12.73 -3.90 -7.60
CA LEU A 144 13.20 -5.11 -6.92
C LEU A 144 13.90 -6.06 -7.90
N SER A 145 13.32 -6.27 -9.09
CA SER A 145 13.92 -7.10 -10.14
C SER A 145 15.29 -6.55 -10.57
N THR A 146 15.43 -5.22 -10.64
CA THR A 146 16.68 -4.55 -11.02
C THR A 146 17.75 -4.62 -9.93
N VAL A 147 17.36 -4.74 -8.66
CA VAL A 147 18.28 -4.87 -7.52
C VAL A 147 18.80 -6.30 -7.36
N ILE A 148 18.00 -7.30 -7.77
CA ILE A 148 18.36 -8.72 -7.69
C ILE A 148 19.29 -9.15 -8.84
N LEU A 149 19.17 -8.52 -10.02
CA LEU A 149 19.99 -8.79 -11.22
C LEU A 149 21.37 -8.14 -11.14
#